data_AF-A0A7X1RPA3-F1
#
_entry.id   AF-A0A7X1RPA3-F1
#
_cell.length_a   1.000
_cell.length_b   1.000
_cell.length_c   1.000
_cell.angle_alpha   90.00
_cell.angle_beta   90.00
_cell.angle_gamma   90.00
#
_symmetry.space_group_name_H-M   'P 1'
#
loop_
_entity.id
_entity.type
_entity.pdbx_description
1 polymer ?
#
loop_
_entity_poly.entity_id
_entity_poly.type
_entity_poly.pdbx_seq_one_letter_code
_entity_poly.pdbx_strand_id
1 'polypeptide(L)'
;MWDEGELPLNPCKTLITCNGKSPYFISDRQRVGDFNLILWTPYGSDFHGYAETITDTLSISYFPEVKHERESYKLKETDEELLHFDNINFKLTIIQVLMYDLRVLKPYFDIYDFADEFSELEIDTESMEIIQPALDYMIDLPIPKKYAEQVQEIYMDGGNEIYLNLIPQWDGEDDGFDLNEVSLKELRQFPNLKQATIISSNFEHVKKTFDKQGVQVKVL
;
A
#
# COMPACT_ATOMS: atom_id res chain seq x y z
N MET A 1 7.08 -15.27 -22.21
CA MET A 1 5.68 -15.22 -22.64
C MET A 1 4.93 -16.13 -21.69
N TRP A 2 4.29 -15.50 -20.71
CA TRP A 2 3.52 -16.16 -19.67
C TRP A 2 2.13 -16.47 -20.23
N ASP A 3 1.56 -17.62 -19.90
CA ASP A 3 0.15 -17.88 -20.16
C ASP A 3 -0.63 -17.31 -18.98
N GLU A 4 -1.28 -16.17 -19.19
CA GLU A 4 -2.13 -15.51 -18.19
C GLU A 4 -3.60 -15.82 -18.48
N GLY A 5 -4.41 -15.96 -17.44
CA GLY A 5 -5.84 -16.18 -17.54
C GLY A 5 -6.58 -15.57 -16.37
N GLU A 6 -7.61 -14.77 -16.65
CA GLU A 6 -8.47 -14.18 -15.63
C GLU A 6 -9.35 -15.25 -14.96
N LEU A 7 -9.45 -15.18 -13.62
CA LEU A 7 -10.40 -16.00 -12.88
C LEU A 7 -11.82 -15.41 -13.01
N PRO A 8 -12.87 -16.25 -13.10
CA PRO A 8 -14.24 -15.77 -13.22
C PRO A 8 -14.72 -15.10 -11.92
N LEU A 9 -15.58 -14.08 -12.07
CA LEU A 9 -16.09 -13.22 -11.00
C LEU A 9 -17.00 -13.92 -9.96
N ASN A 10 -17.38 -15.18 -10.17
CA ASN A 10 -18.21 -15.97 -9.25
C ASN A 10 -17.40 -17.14 -8.70
N PRO A 11 -17.73 -17.68 -7.51
CA PRO A 11 -17.11 -18.90 -6.99
C PRO A 11 -17.06 -19.99 -8.08
N CYS A 12 -15.85 -20.40 -8.44
CA CYS A 12 -15.62 -21.29 -9.56
C CYS A 12 -14.72 -22.44 -9.15
N LYS A 13 -14.83 -23.53 -9.92
CA LYS A 13 -13.84 -24.59 -9.95
C LYS A 13 -13.19 -24.54 -11.33
N THR A 14 -11.94 -24.12 -11.39
CA THR A 14 -11.17 -24.08 -12.65
C THR A 14 -10.01 -25.07 -12.60
N LEU A 15 -9.56 -25.54 -13.76
CA LEU A 15 -8.40 -26.39 -13.94
C LEU A 15 -7.32 -25.58 -14.66
N ILE A 16 -6.22 -25.27 -13.97
CA ILE A 16 -5.08 -24.60 -14.56
C ILE A 16 -4.09 -25.67 -15.05
N THR A 17 -3.79 -25.67 -16.35
CA THR A 17 -2.86 -26.63 -16.96
C THR A 17 -1.55 -25.94 -17.33
N CYS A 18 -0.46 -26.28 -16.64
CA CYS A 18 0.84 -25.62 -16.84
C CYS A 18 1.71 -26.23 -17.95
N ASN A 19 1.14 -27.05 -18.86
CA ASN A 19 1.82 -27.65 -20.02
C ASN A 19 3.21 -28.25 -19.72
N GLY A 20 3.34 -28.95 -18.58
CA GLY A 20 4.59 -29.59 -18.15
C GLY A 20 5.61 -28.67 -17.47
N LYS A 21 5.28 -27.40 -17.23
CA LYS A 21 6.05 -26.47 -16.39
C LYS A 21 5.48 -26.46 -14.98
N SER A 22 6.32 -26.27 -13.96
CA SER A 22 5.83 -25.97 -12.62
C SER A 22 5.10 -24.63 -12.64
N PRO A 23 3.91 -24.51 -12.03
CA PRO A 23 3.31 -23.20 -11.85
C PRO A 23 4.25 -22.32 -11.02
N TYR A 24 4.41 -21.06 -11.43
CA TYR A 24 5.15 -20.04 -10.69
C TYR A 24 4.14 -18.98 -10.27
N PHE A 25 4.23 -18.53 -9.01
CA PHE A 25 3.28 -17.60 -8.41
C PHE A 25 4.05 -16.42 -7.81
N ILE A 26 3.56 -15.20 -8.06
CA ILE A 26 4.11 -13.94 -7.54
C ILE A 26 3.20 -13.48 -6.39
N SER A 27 3.77 -12.82 -5.37
CA SER A 27 3.13 -12.58 -4.06
C SER A 27 3.07 -11.11 -3.64
N ASP A 28 1.97 -10.72 -2.96
CA ASP A 28 1.92 -9.61 -1.97
C ASP A 28 0.99 -10.00 -0.78
N ARG A 29 1.24 -9.43 0.41
CA ARG A 29 1.08 -10.00 1.77
C ARG A 29 -0.23 -9.71 2.52
N GLN A 30 -1.27 -9.10 1.95
CA GLN A 30 -2.43 -8.73 2.76
C GLN A 30 -3.69 -9.60 2.53
N ARG A 31 -3.86 -10.57 3.45
CA ARG A 31 -5.08 -11.33 3.84
C ARG A 31 -5.55 -12.49 2.95
N VAL A 32 -5.26 -13.71 3.41
CA VAL A 32 -5.77 -14.98 2.84
C VAL A 32 -6.77 -15.63 3.80
N GLY A 33 -8.07 -15.40 3.59
CA GLY A 33 -9.14 -15.90 4.48
C GLY A 33 -9.91 -17.11 3.97
N ASP A 34 -10.29 -17.16 2.69
CA ASP A 34 -11.42 -18.01 2.26
C ASP A 34 -11.17 -18.91 1.05
N PHE A 35 -9.92 -19.10 0.61
CA PHE A 35 -9.63 -19.99 -0.52
C PHE A 35 -9.02 -21.33 -0.10
N ASN A 36 -9.51 -22.40 -0.72
CA ASN A 36 -8.94 -23.75 -0.64
C ASN A 36 -8.52 -24.20 -2.05
N LEU A 37 -7.22 -24.33 -2.31
CA LEU A 37 -6.72 -24.98 -3.52
C LEU A 37 -6.54 -26.48 -3.23
N ILE A 38 -7.11 -27.32 -4.07
CA ILE A 38 -6.87 -28.77 -4.06
C ILE A 38 -6.21 -29.11 -5.39
N LEU A 39 -4.88 -29.32 -5.37
CA LEU A 39 -4.16 -29.79 -6.55
C LEU A 39 -4.40 -31.30 -6.71
N TRP A 40 -4.88 -31.71 -7.87
CA TRP A 40 -4.87 -33.10 -8.30
C TRP A 40 -3.88 -33.21 -9.46
N THR A 41 -2.82 -33.99 -9.30
CA THR A 41 -2.17 -34.58 -10.49
C THR A 41 -3.15 -35.57 -11.12
N PRO A 42 -3.04 -35.92 -12.41
CA PRO A 42 -3.90 -36.94 -13.03
C PRO A 42 -3.85 -38.31 -12.32
N TYR A 43 -2.88 -38.51 -11.41
CA TYR A 43 -2.60 -39.77 -10.74
C TYR A 43 -2.71 -39.71 -9.21
N GLY A 44 -2.78 -38.52 -8.59
CA GLY A 44 -2.86 -38.37 -7.14
C GLY A 44 -1.62 -38.86 -6.37
N SER A 45 -0.51 -39.12 -7.07
CA SER A 45 0.72 -39.69 -6.51
C SER A 45 1.96 -39.37 -7.35
N ASP A 46 3.15 -39.40 -6.74
CA ASP A 46 4.45 -39.31 -7.41
C ASP A 46 4.72 -40.55 -8.31
N PHE A 47 5.88 -40.57 -8.99
CA PHE A 47 6.33 -41.68 -9.84
C PHE A 47 6.56 -43.00 -9.08
N HIS A 48 6.43 -43.00 -7.76
CA HIS A 48 6.48 -44.16 -6.89
C HIS A 48 5.12 -44.55 -6.30
N GLY A 49 4.05 -43.82 -6.60
CA GLY A 49 2.71 -44.10 -6.09
C GLY A 49 2.43 -43.54 -4.68
N TYR A 50 3.28 -42.65 -4.17
CA TYR A 50 3.03 -41.95 -2.90
C TYR A 50 2.22 -40.69 -3.14
N ALA A 51 1.23 -40.41 -2.28
CA ALA A 51 0.53 -39.13 -2.31
C ALA A 51 1.53 -37.99 -2.11
N GLU A 52 1.76 -37.18 -3.15
CA GLU A 52 2.62 -36.00 -3.04
C GLU A 52 1.97 -35.02 -2.06
N THR A 53 2.69 -34.75 -0.97
CA THR A 53 2.33 -33.68 -0.05
C THR A 53 3.15 -32.47 -0.47
N ILE A 54 2.48 -31.45 -1.00
CA ILE A 54 3.15 -30.17 -1.30
C ILE A 54 3.64 -29.59 0.02
N THR A 55 4.94 -29.37 0.13
CA THR A 55 5.55 -28.67 1.27
C THR A 55 5.67 -27.17 1.04
N ASP A 56 5.42 -26.72 -0.20
CA ASP A 56 5.48 -25.31 -0.59
C ASP A 56 4.20 -24.58 -0.20
N THR A 57 4.34 -23.46 0.50
CA THR A 57 3.22 -22.64 0.95
C THR A 57 2.50 -22.04 -0.25
N LEU A 58 1.20 -22.35 -0.39
CA LEU A 58 0.31 -21.66 -1.32
C LEU A 58 0.01 -20.25 -0.79
N SER A 59 0.24 -19.23 -1.61
CA SER A 59 -0.22 -17.86 -1.35
C SER A 59 -1.23 -17.45 -2.42
N ILE A 60 -2.28 -16.74 -2.00
CA ILE A 60 -3.36 -16.27 -2.87
C ILE A 60 -3.51 -14.77 -2.62
N SER A 61 -3.41 -13.99 -3.70
CA SER A 61 -3.64 -12.55 -3.66
C SER A 61 -5.08 -12.26 -4.06
N TYR A 62 -5.74 -11.41 -3.27
CA TYR A 62 -7.07 -10.87 -3.56
C TYR A 62 -6.94 -9.36 -3.63
N PHE A 63 -7.19 -8.80 -4.81
CA PHE A 63 -7.24 -7.36 -5.02
C PHE A 63 -8.71 -6.96 -5.03
N PRO A 64 -9.31 -6.59 -3.88
CA PRO A 64 -10.65 -6.04 -3.89
C PRO A 64 -10.64 -4.79 -4.77
N GLU A 65 -11.52 -4.73 -5.76
CA GLU A 65 -11.81 -3.48 -6.45
C GLU A 65 -12.32 -2.49 -5.38
N VAL A 66 -11.46 -1.56 -4.97
CA VAL A 66 -11.83 -0.55 -3.97
C VAL A 66 -12.74 0.44 -4.68
N LYS A 67 -14.05 0.19 -4.60
CA LYS A 67 -15.04 1.10 -5.16
C LYS A 67 -14.93 2.46 -4.48
N HIS A 68 -14.51 3.44 -5.25
CA HIS A 68 -14.48 4.83 -4.88
C HIS A 68 -15.10 5.67 -6.01
N GLU A 69 -15.60 6.85 -5.65
CA GLU A 69 -16.07 7.79 -6.66
C GLU A 69 -14.85 8.44 -7.33
N ARG A 70 -14.78 8.34 -8.66
CA ARG A 70 -13.75 9.02 -9.44
C ARG A 70 -13.96 10.52 -9.38
N GLU A 71 -12.93 11.20 -8.92
CA GLU A 71 -12.83 12.66 -8.89
C GLU A 71 -11.55 13.05 -9.64
N SER A 72 -11.55 14.20 -10.31
CA SER A 72 -10.37 14.65 -11.05
C SER A 72 -9.18 14.87 -10.12
N TYR A 73 -8.02 14.38 -10.54
CA TYR A 73 -6.72 14.57 -9.88
C TYR A 73 -6.09 15.93 -10.18
N LYS A 74 -6.80 16.85 -10.83
CA LYS A 74 -6.32 18.24 -10.94
C LYS A 74 -6.44 18.92 -9.60
N LEU A 75 -5.28 19.25 -9.01
CA LEU A 75 -5.21 19.96 -7.74
C LEU A 75 -5.95 21.29 -7.83
N LYS A 76 -6.82 21.53 -6.84
CA LYS A 76 -7.62 22.75 -6.74
C LYS A 76 -6.92 23.73 -5.82
N GLU A 77 -6.91 25.00 -6.21
CA GLU A 77 -6.53 26.08 -5.30
C GLU A 77 -7.52 26.13 -4.13
N THR A 78 -6.99 26.44 -2.94
CA THR A 78 -7.78 26.56 -1.72
C THR A 78 -7.29 27.72 -0.89
N ASP A 79 -8.24 28.47 -0.32
CA ASP A 79 -7.96 29.55 0.64
C ASP A 79 -7.83 29.02 2.08
N GLU A 80 -7.97 27.71 2.30
CA GLU A 80 -7.85 27.09 3.62
C GLU A 80 -6.40 27.10 4.13
N GLU A 81 -6.23 27.22 5.45
CA GLU A 81 -4.92 27.04 6.06
C GLU A 81 -4.47 25.58 5.89
N LEU A 82 -3.26 25.38 5.36
CA LEU A 82 -2.72 24.07 5.03
C LEU A 82 -1.74 23.57 6.10
N LEU A 83 -1.63 22.25 6.21
CA LEU A 83 -0.54 21.59 6.91
C LEU A 83 0.77 21.78 6.16
N HIS A 84 1.85 21.90 6.94
CA HIS A 84 3.21 22.05 6.45
C HIS A 84 4.01 20.79 6.73
N PHE A 85 4.75 20.30 5.74
CA PHE A 85 5.62 19.13 5.87
C PHE A 85 7.01 19.47 5.35
N ASP A 86 8.01 19.17 6.17
CA ASP A 86 9.43 19.22 5.79
C ASP A 86 9.93 17.82 5.37
N ASN A 87 9.27 16.77 5.86
CA ASN A 87 9.57 15.38 5.55
C ASN A 87 8.46 14.74 4.69
N ILE A 88 8.81 14.26 3.50
CA ILE A 88 7.88 13.62 2.58
C ILE A 88 7.30 12.31 3.14
N ASN A 89 8.11 11.45 3.76
CA ASN A 89 7.62 10.18 4.32
C ASN A 89 6.63 10.41 5.46
N PHE A 90 6.80 11.49 6.25
CA PHE A 90 5.80 11.90 7.22
C PHE A 90 4.51 12.39 6.54
N LYS A 91 4.62 13.17 5.46
CA LYS A 91 3.45 13.59 4.66
C LYS A 91 2.69 12.38 4.11
N LEU A 92 3.38 11.42 3.51
CA LEU A 92 2.79 10.17 2.98
C LEU A 92 2.05 9.40 4.08
N THR A 93 2.65 9.33 5.27
CA THR A 93 2.04 8.69 6.44
C THR A 93 0.73 9.39 6.85
N ILE A 94 0.67 10.73 6.79
CA ILE A 94 -0.57 11.47 7.07
C ILE A 94 -1.60 11.31 5.94
N ILE A 95 -1.15 11.26 4.69
CA ILE A 95 -2.02 10.96 3.54
C ILE A 95 -2.66 9.59 3.73
N GLN A 96 -1.90 8.57 4.16
CA GLN A 96 -2.43 7.24 4.45
C GLN A 96 -3.66 7.31 5.37
N VAL A 97 -3.49 7.95 6.52
CA VAL A 97 -4.54 8.06 7.53
C VAL A 97 -5.74 8.85 7.00
N LEU A 98 -5.51 10.01 6.39
CA LEU A 98 -6.61 10.90 6.00
C LEU A 98 -7.36 10.42 4.76
N MET A 99 -6.66 9.81 3.80
CA MET A 99 -7.21 9.43 2.49
C MET A 99 -7.78 8.01 2.50
N TYR A 100 -7.05 7.04 3.05
CA TYR A 100 -7.43 5.63 2.97
C TYR A 100 -8.16 5.16 4.22
N ASP A 101 -7.65 5.48 5.41
CA ASP A 101 -8.25 5.02 6.68
C ASP A 101 -9.53 5.80 7.03
N LEU A 102 -9.45 7.13 7.01
CA LEU A 102 -10.56 8.02 7.38
C LEU A 102 -11.43 8.45 6.20
N ARG A 103 -10.90 8.38 4.97
CA ARG A 103 -11.59 8.77 3.71
C ARG A 103 -12.13 10.22 3.70
N VAL A 104 -11.41 11.13 4.35
CA VAL A 104 -11.76 12.56 4.43
C VAL A 104 -10.92 13.45 3.51
N LEU A 105 -9.71 13.01 3.16
CA LEU A 105 -8.87 13.69 2.15
C LEU A 105 -9.28 13.21 0.76
N LYS A 106 -9.50 14.17 -0.14
CA LYS A 106 -10.02 13.95 -1.49
C LYS A 106 -9.12 14.62 -2.54
N PRO A 107 -9.08 14.10 -3.79
CA PRO A 107 -9.73 12.88 -4.25
C PRO A 107 -9.13 11.62 -3.59
N TYR A 108 -9.85 10.49 -3.63
CA TYR A 108 -9.24 9.21 -3.28
C TYR A 108 -8.23 8.88 -4.38
N PHE A 109 -6.97 8.64 -4.05
CA PHE A 109 -5.94 8.38 -5.03
C PHE A 109 -5.84 6.89 -5.35
N ASP A 110 -5.83 6.61 -6.64
CA ASP A 110 -5.60 5.28 -7.20
C ASP A 110 -4.71 5.45 -8.45
N ILE A 111 -3.60 4.72 -8.48
CA ILE A 111 -2.58 4.86 -9.53
C ILE A 111 -3.11 4.49 -10.92
N TYR A 112 -4.06 3.55 -11.01
CA TYR A 112 -4.67 3.16 -12.28
C TYR A 112 -5.58 4.27 -12.80
N ASP A 113 -6.37 4.88 -11.91
CA ASP A 113 -7.21 6.02 -12.26
C ASP A 113 -6.38 7.27 -12.61
N PHE A 114 -5.27 7.47 -11.90
CA PHE A 114 -4.34 8.56 -12.16
C PHE A 114 -3.65 8.39 -13.52
N ALA A 115 -3.23 7.16 -13.87
CA ALA A 115 -2.68 6.82 -15.18
C ALA A 115 -3.71 6.99 -16.32
N ASP A 116 -4.98 6.68 -16.07
CA ASP A 116 -6.08 6.91 -17.02
C ASP A 116 -6.31 8.42 -17.27
N GLU A 117 -6.34 9.25 -16.22
CA GLU A 117 -6.54 10.71 -16.37
C GLU A 117 -5.34 11.40 -17.02
N PHE A 118 -4.10 10.97 -16.72
CA PHE A 118 -2.85 11.54 -17.25
C PHE A 118 -2.13 10.58 -18.20
N SER A 119 -2.88 10.01 -19.14
CA SER A 119 -2.38 9.02 -20.11
C SER A 119 -1.14 9.44 -20.90
N GLU A 120 -0.89 10.75 -21.06
CA GLU A 120 0.29 11.30 -21.73
C GLU A 120 1.60 11.12 -20.96
N LEU A 121 1.53 10.77 -19.66
CA LEU A 121 2.71 10.55 -18.81
C LEU A 121 3.27 9.13 -18.93
N GLU A 122 2.59 8.23 -19.66
CA GLU A 122 3.01 6.83 -19.86
C GLU A 122 3.35 6.11 -18.54
N ILE A 123 2.47 6.22 -17.56
CA ILE A 123 2.68 5.67 -16.20
C ILE A 123 2.69 4.14 -16.24
N ASP A 124 3.78 3.56 -15.74
CA ASP A 124 3.92 2.11 -15.55
C ASP A 124 3.29 1.68 -14.21
N THR A 125 2.06 1.19 -14.27
CA THR A 125 1.33 0.67 -13.09
C THR A 125 1.84 -0.68 -12.60
N GLU A 126 2.88 -1.24 -13.21
CA GLU A 126 3.58 -2.46 -12.78
C GLU A 126 5.01 -2.15 -12.29
N SER A 127 5.31 -0.88 -12.03
CA SER A 127 6.63 -0.43 -11.60
C SER A 127 7.04 -1.01 -10.24
N MET A 128 8.32 -1.41 -10.15
CA MET A 128 9.03 -1.75 -8.89
C MET A 128 9.81 -0.57 -8.32
N GLU A 129 9.77 0.59 -8.99
CA GLU A 129 10.36 1.85 -8.54
C GLU A 129 9.28 2.92 -8.35
N ILE A 130 9.65 4.03 -7.70
CA ILE A 130 8.72 5.15 -7.46
C ILE A 130 8.27 5.75 -8.79
N ILE A 131 6.95 5.78 -8.99
CA ILE A 131 6.30 6.51 -10.06
C ILE A 131 6.38 8.00 -9.73
N GLN A 132 7.35 8.69 -10.33
CA GLN A 132 7.64 10.09 -10.02
C GLN A 132 6.42 11.02 -10.17
N PRO A 133 5.57 10.91 -11.22
CA PRO A 133 4.36 11.72 -11.31
C PRO A 133 3.39 11.55 -10.13
N ALA A 134 3.27 10.34 -9.59
CA ALA A 134 2.43 10.07 -8.43
C ALA A 134 3.06 10.68 -7.16
N LEU A 135 4.38 10.57 -7.00
CA LEU A 135 5.08 11.21 -5.88
C LEU A 135 4.96 12.74 -5.92
N ASP A 136 5.14 13.34 -7.09
CA ASP A 136 4.99 14.79 -7.30
C ASP A 136 3.57 15.25 -6.94
N TYR A 137 2.56 14.46 -7.33
CA TYR A 137 1.19 14.70 -6.91
C TYR A 137 1.05 14.68 -5.38
N MET A 138 1.63 13.70 -4.68
CA MET A 138 1.60 13.64 -3.22
C MET A 138 2.37 14.79 -2.55
N ILE A 139 3.45 15.26 -3.17
CA ILE A 139 4.22 16.43 -2.71
C ILE A 139 3.38 17.70 -2.81
N ASP A 140 2.63 17.86 -3.90
CA ASP A 140 1.85 19.07 -4.17
C ASP A 140 0.45 19.03 -3.55
N LEU A 141 -0.07 17.85 -3.20
CA LEU A 141 -1.41 17.67 -2.62
C LEU A 141 -1.60 18.55 -1.37
N PRO A 142 -2.48 19.57 -1.41
CA PRO A 142 -2.74 20.41 -0.25
C PRO A 142 -3.56 19.65 0.78
N ILE A 143 -3.12 19.67 2.04
CA ILE A 143 -3.83 19.02 3.15
C ILE A 143 -4.36 20.10 4.10
N PRO A 144 -5.67 20.36 4.10
CA PRO A 144 -6.27 21.33 5.02
C PRO A 144 -6.00 21.00 6.50
N LYS A 145 -5.60 22.02 7.26
CA LYS A 145 -5.26 21.90 8.68
C LYS A 145 -6.42 21.42 9.55
N LYS A 146 -7.67 21.63 9.12
CA LYS A 146 -8.88 21.11 9.80
C LYS A 146 -8.87 19.58 9.97
N TYR A 147 -8.13 18.85 9.12
CA TYR A 147 -8.03 17.40 9.22
C TYR A 147 -7.05 16.93 10.30
N ALA A 148 -6.18 17.79 10.79
CA ALA A 148 -5.13 17.41 11.74
C ALA A 148 -5.69 16.90 13.08
N GLU A 149 -6.84 17.42 13.52
CA GLU A 149 -7.52 16.96 14.73
C GLU A 149 -8.08 15.53 14.60
N GLN A 150 -8.24 15.02 13.37
CA GLN A 150 -8.80 13.68 13.14
C GLN A 150 -7.73 12.59 13.23
N VAL A 151 -6.45 12.92 13.02
CA VAL A 151 -5.33 11.99 13.10
C VAL A 151 -5.04 11.67 14.57
N GLN A 152 -5.44 10.47 14.99
CA GLN A 152 -5.24 9.99 16.37
C GLN A 152 -4.18 8.89 16.48
N GLU A 153 -4.01 8.11 15.41
CA GLU A 153 -3.07 7.01 15.31
C GLU A 153 -2.43 7.02 13.93
N ILE A 154 -1.15 6.66 13.91
CA ILE A 154 -0.37 6.40 12.71
C ILE A 154 0.00 4.92 12.72
N TYR A 155 -0.16 4.25 11.59
CA TYR A 155 0.27 2.88 11.40
C TYR A 155 0.98 2.73 10.05
N MET A 156 2.31 2.64 10.08
CA MET A 156 3.12 2.37 8.89
C MET A 156 3.24 0.85 8.70
N ASP A 157 2.85 0.37 7.51
CA ASP A 157 2.99 -1.02 7.06
C ASP A 157 3.40 -1.03 5.59
N GLY A 158 4.20 -2.02 5.18
CA GLY A 158 4.67 -2.16 3.81
C GLY A 158 3.52 -2.25 2.80
N GLY A 159 2.39 -2.84 3.19
CA GLY A 159 1.20 -2.96 2.34
C GLY A 159 0.22 -1.79 2.44
N ASN A 160 0.61 -0.65 3.03
CA ASN A 160 -0.24 0.53 3.04
C ASN A 160 -0.48 1.05 1.61
N GLU A 161 -1.73 1.46 1.34
CA GLU A 161 -2.17 1.89 0.01
C GLU A 161 -1.33 3.06 -0.53
N ILE A 162 -0.88 3.98 0.33
CA ILE A 162 -0.05 5.10 -0.13
C ILE A 162 1.26 4.64 -0.76
N TYR A 163 1.89 3.58 -0.25
CA TYR A 163 3.16 3.08 -0.78
C TYR A 163 2.94 2.29 -2.06
N LEU A 164 1.91 1.44 -2.09
CA LEU A 164 1.53 0.67 -3.28
C LEU A 164 1.04 1.57 -4.44
N ASN A 165 0.51 2.75 -4.15
CA ASN A 165 0.20 3.73 -5.19
C ASN A 165 1.42 4.47 -5.76
N LEU A 166 2.55 4.46 -5.04
CA LEU A 166 3.80 5.05 -5.50
C LEU A 166 4.72 4.01 -6.15
N ILE A 167 4.71 2.78 -5.64
CA ILE A 167 5.45 1.64 -6.15
C ILE A 167 4.48 0.43 -6.18
N PRO A 168 3.75 0.19 -7.30
CA PRO A 168 2.73 -0.85 -7.38
C PRO A 168 3.21 -2.26 -7.05
N GLN A 169 4.46 -2.57 -7.38
CA GLN A 169 5.07 -3.88 -7.14
C GLN A 169 6.06 -3.86 -5.97
N TRP A 170 5.89 -2.95 -4.99
CA TRP A 170 6.79 -2.87 -3.84
C TRP A 170 6.68 -4.11 -2.96
N ASP A 171 7.83 -4.73 -2.68
CA ASP A 171 7.92 -5.90 -1.81
C ASP A 171 8.16 -5.53 -0.33
N GLY A 172 8.36 -4.24 -0.05
CA GLY A 172 8.65 -3.72 1.29
C GLY A 172 10.05 -4.02 1.79
N GLU A 173 10.98 -4.48 0.94
CA GLU A 173 12.34 -4.89 1.36
C GLU A 173 13.35 -3.74 1.42
N ASP A 174 13.05 -2.59 0.81
CA ASP A 174 13.91 -1.39 0.85
C ASP A 174 13.51 -0.38 1.94
N ASP A 175 14.36 0.64 2.13
CA ASP A 175 14.20 1.72 3.12
C ASP A 175 13.55 2.99 2.53
N GLY A 176 12.97 2.91 1.32
CA GLY A 176 12.49 4.09 0.59
C GLY A 176 11.45 4.91 1.35
N PHE A 177 10.60 4.24 2.13
CA PHE A 177 9.53 4.86 2.91
C PHE A 177 9.83 4.98 4.41
N ASP A 178 11.07 4.69 4.84
CA ASP A 178 11.47 4.84 6.24
C ASP A 178 11.25 6.27 6.74
N LEU A 179 10.54 6.39 7.87
CA LEU A 179 10.44 7.65 8.57
C LEU A 179 11.67 7.82 9.46
N ASN A 180 12.76 8.33 8.90
CA ASN A 180 14.04 8.49 9.60
C ASN A 180 14.19 9.82 10.35
N GLU A 181 13.36 10.81 10.01
CA GLU A 181 13.32 12.12 10.65
C GLU A 181 11.90 12.68 10.67
N VAL A 182 11.54 13.38 11.74
CA VAL A 182 10.34 14.20 11.80
C VAL A 182 10.62 15.36 12.76
N SER A 183 10.19 16.57 12.40
CA SER A 183 10.40 17.72 13.26
C SER A 183 9.31 17.83 14.34
N LEU A 184 9.64 18.48 15.47
CA LEU A 184 8.63 18.82 16.48
C LEU A 184 7.58 19.79 15.94
N LYS A 185 7.94 20.62 14.96
CA LYS A 185 7.01 21.57 14.33
C LYS A 185 5.94 20.81 13.55
N GLU A 186 6.35 19.80 12.79
CA GLU A 186 5.44 18.94 12.04
C GLU A 186 4.50 18.17 12.97
N LEU A 187 5.04 17.51 14.00
CA LEU A 187 4.23 16.73 14.96
C LEU A 187 3.20 17.58 15.72
N ARG A 188 3.57 18.82 16.10
CA ARG A 188 2.67 19.73 16.84
C ARG A 188 1.42 20.13 16.07
N GLN A 189 1.39 19.90 14.76
CA GLN A 189 0.18 20.15 13.97
C GLN A 189 -0.95 19.16 14.30
N PHE A 190 -0.64 18.02 14.92
CA PHE A 190 -1.59 16.93 15.20
C PHE A 190 -1.85 16.81 16.71
N PRO A 191 -2.73 17.66 17.28
CA PRO A 191 -2.93 17.74 18.73
C PRO A 191 -3.55 16.48 19.34
N ASN A 192 -4.20 15.64 18.53
CA ASN A 192 -4.90 14.43 18.96
C ASN A 192 -4.13 13.13 18.67
N LEU A 193 -2.93 13.22 18.09
CA LEU A 193 -2.08 12.06 17.82
C LEU A 193 -1.59 11.45 19.14
N LYS A 194 -1.91 10.19 19.39
CA LYS A 194 -1.61 9.49 20.66
C LYS A 194 -0.72 8.28 20.46
N GLN A 195 -0.81 7.62 19.31
CA GLN A 195 -0.06 6.40 19.02
C GLN A 195 0.55 6.46 17.62
N ALA A 196 1.72 5.87 17.46
CA ALA A 196 2.36 5.69 16.16
C ALA A 196 3.07 4.33 16.11
N THR A 197 2.78 3.52 15.11
CA THR A 197 3.65 2.43 14.66
C THR A 197 4.44 2.95 13.45
N ILE A 198 5.77 2.95 13.55
CA ILE A 198 6.64 3.55 12.53
C ILE A 198 7.64 2.53 11.98
N ILE A 199 7.92 2.62 10.68
CA ILE A 199 9.02 1.93 10.01
C ILE A 199 10.17 2.94 9.90
N SER A 200 11.35 2.59 10.43
CA SER A 200 12.48 3.52 10.53
C SER A 200 13.79 2.81 10.83
N SER A 201 14.80 3.01 9.98
CA SER A 201 16.20 2.68 10.24
C SER A 201 16.84 3.55 11.34
N ASN A 202 16.21 4.67 11.72
CA ASN A 202 16.64 5.59 12.77
C ASN A 202 15.61 5.68 13.92
N PHE A 203 14.99 4.56 14.26
CA PHE A 203 13.86 4.47 15.19
C PHE A 203 14.07 5.24 16.51
N GLU A 204 15.22 5.06 17.17
CA GLU A 204 15.49 5.70 18.47
C GLU A 204 15.54 7.23 18.40
N HIS A 205 15.99 7.79 17.27
CA HIS A 205 15.99 9.23 17.07
C HIS A 205 14.56 9.76 16.90
N VAL A 206 13.80 9.11 16.03
CA VAL A 206 12.43 9.49 15.67
C VAL A 206 11.51 9.36 16.87
N LYS A 207 11.61 8.22 17.58
CA LYS A 207 10.89 7.98 18.84
C LYS A 207 11.10 9.10 19.86
N LYS A 208 12.32 9.59 20.04
CA LYS A 208 12.59 10.71 20.96
C LYS A 208 11.85 12.00 20.58
N THR A 209 11.60 12.23 19.29
CA THR A 209 10.82 13.38 18.85
C THR A 209 9.34 13.19 19.15
N PHE A 210 8.79 12.01 18.88
CA PHE A 210 7.40 11.66 19.25
C PHE A 210 7.16 11.68 20.77
N ASP A 211 8.10 11.16 21.57
CA ASP A 211 8.02 11.15 23.04
C ASP A 211 7.88 12.59 23.60
N LYS A 212 8.53 13.58 22.98
CA LYS A 212 8.40 15.01 23.38
C LYS A 212 7.01 15.60 23.13
N GLN A 213 6.16 14.91 22.37
CA GLN A 213 4.74 15.25 22.17
C GLN A 213 3.80 14.32 22.94
N GLY A 214 4.34 13.40 23.74
CA GLY A 214 3.53 12.44 24.50
C GLY A 214 2.88 11.37 23.63
N VAL A 215 3.37 11.16 22.41
CA VAL A 215 2.88 10.11 21.50
C VAL A 215 3.57 8.79 21.82
N GLN A 216 2.80 7.72 22.01
CA GLN A 216 3.33 6.38 22.23
C GLN A 216 3.79 5.77 20.91
N VAL A 217 5.09 5.48 20.79
CA VAL A 217 5.66 4.85 19.58
C VAL A 217 5.89 3.35 19.79
N LYS A 218 5.48 2.55 18.80
CA LYS A 218 5.71 1.10 18.70
C LYS A 218 6.56 0.80 17.45
N VAL A 219 7.34 -0.27 17.54
CA VAL A 219 7.99 -0.90 16.37
C VAL A 219 6.95 -1.82 15.72
N LEU A 220 6.98 -1.93 14.39
CA LEU A 220 6.19 -2.89 13.62
C LEU A 220 6.59 -4.33 13.94
#